data_AF-A0A924UW80-F1
#
_entry.id   AF-A0A924UW80-F1
#
_cell.length_a   1.000
_cell.length_b   1.000
_cell.length_c   1.000
_cell.angle_alpha   90.00
_cell.angle_beta   90.00
_cell.angle_gamma   90.00
#
_symmetry.space_group_name_H-M   'P 1'
#
loop_
_entity.id
_entity.type
_entity.pdbx_description
1 polymer ?
#
loop_
_entity_poly.entity_id
_entity_poly.type
_entity_poly.pdbx_seq_one_letter_code
_entity_poly.pdbx_strand_id
1 'polypeptide(L)'
;KFGILFGLLTGILTTVIGIIFKSSIPQEFIDLGNKIKITTIARFGYGGLTEELLMRFGFMTLVVWLIFKITKNLGNSTYWTGIILASILFAVGHFPVVFNAVQNPTIPLLTYVLIGNSIAGLFFGWLYWKKGLEAAFIGHIFAHVAMMIGEQIFQVQ
;
A
#
# COMPACT_ATOMS: atom_id res chain seq x y z
N LYS A 1 -17.88 2.45 7.40
CA LYS A 1 -17.32 2.32 8.77
C LYS A 1 -15.99 1.56 8.77
N PHE A 2 -15.95 0.30 8.34
CA PHE A 2 -14.69 -0.48 8.30
C PHE A 2 -13.60 0.13 7.42
N GLY A 3 -13.93 0.59 6.20
CA GLY A 3 -12.96 1.25 5.32
C GLY A 3 -12.26 2.42 6.00
N ILE A 4 -13.01 3.37 6.54
CA ILE A 4 -12.46 4.52 7.28
C ILE A 4 -11.55 4.08 8.43
N LEU A 5 -12.04 3.20 9.31
CA LEU A 5 -11.29 2.75 10.49
C LEU A 5 -9.96 2.10 10.12
N PHE A 6 -10.01 1.12 9.20
CA PHE A 6 -8.82 0.40 8.77
C PHE A 6 -7.91 1.28 7.91
N GLY A 7 -8.47 2.20 7.13
CA GLY A 7 -7.70 3.18 6.37
C GLY A 7 -6.89 4.11 7.28
N LEU A 8 -7.53 4.71 8.28
CA LEU A 8 -6.83 5.53 9.27
C LEU A 8 -5.75 4.74 10.01
N LEU A 9 -6.06 3.51 10.43
CA LEU A 9 -5.08 2.61 11.07
C LEU A 9 -3.89 2.35 10.15
N THR A 10 -4.13 2.01 8.88
CA THR A 10 -3.07 1.78 7.88
C THR A 10 -2.21 3.02 7.71
N GLY A 11 -2.81 4.20 7.52
CA GLY A 11 -2.05 5.44 7.34
C GLY A 11 -1.23 5.83 8.57
N ILE A 12 -1.75 5.62 9.78
CA ILE A 12 -0.99 5.80 11.03
C ILE A 12 0.18 4.83 11.09
N LEU A 13 -0.03 3.53 10.82
CA LEU A 13 1.03 2.53 10.82
C LEU A 13 2.13 2.86 9.80
N THR A 14 1.76 3.24 8.58
CA THR A 14 2.72 3.65 7.55
C THR A 14 3.50 4.90 7.97
N THR A 15 2.84 5.88 8.61
CA THR A 15 3.52 7.06 9.16
C THR A 15 4.52 6.68 10.24
N VAL A 16 4.14 5.79 11.17
CA VAL A 16 5.04 5.30 12.24
C VAL A 16 6.24 4.57 11.64
N ILE A 17 6.04 3.76 10.60
CA ILE A 17 7.13 3.10 9.88
C ILE A 17 8.05 4.15 9.24
N GLY A 18 7.51 5.19 8.61
CA GLY A 18 8.29 6.32 8.10
C GLY A 18 9.14 7.01 9.16
N ILE A 19 8.60 7.18 10.38
CA ILE A 19 9.35 7.73 11.52
C ILE A 19 10.50 6.80 11.94
N ILE A 20 10.24 5.49 12.05
CA ILE A 20 11.25 4.49 12.44
C ILE A 20 12.41 4.47 11.43
N PHE A 21 12.11 4.53 10.13
CA PHE A 21 13.11 4.47 9.07
C PHE A 21 13.67 5.83 8.68
N LYS A 22 13.22 6.94 9.28
CA LYS A 22 13.58 8.31 8.87
C LYS A 22 15.08 8.54 8.71
N SER A 23 15.90 8.02 9.62
CA SER A 23 17.36 8.15 9.59
C SER A 23 18.05 7.27 8.53
N SER A 24 17.34 6.30 7.98
CA SER A 24 17.84 5.33 6.99
C SER A 24 17.40 5.64 5.56
N ILE A 25 16.55 6.65 5.37
CA ILE A 25 16.11 7.11 4.05
C ILE A 25 17.18 8.06 3.48
N PRO A 26 17.77 7.77 2.31
CA PRO A 26 18.75 8.64 1.67
C PRO A 26 18.17 10.01 1.31
N GLN A 27 19.02 11.04 1.35
CA GLN A 27 18.60 12.42 1.08
C GLN A 27 18.03 12.57 -0.34
N GLU A 28 18.54 11.82 -1.32
CA GLU A 28 18.05 11.87 -2.70
C GLU A 28 16.57 11.45 -2.81
N PHE A 29 16.14 10.49 -1.98
CA PHE A 29 14.76 10.04 -1.95
C PHE A 29 13.85 11.09 -1.30
N ILE A 30 14.31 11.74 -0.23
CA ILE A 30 13.60 12.84 0.45
C ILE A 30 13.45 14.04 -0.50
N ASP A 31 14.51 14.38 -1.23
CA ASP A 31 14.51 15.48 -2.18
C ASP A 31 13.55 15.24 -3.34
N LEU A 32 13.44 13.99 -3.81
CA LEU A 32 12.47 13.62 -4.82
C LEU A 32 11.03 13.89 -4.36
N GLY A 33 10.64 13.47 -3.14
CA GLY A 33 9.29 13.72 -2.64
C GLY A 33 9.03 15.21 -2.35
N ASN A 34 10.06 16.00 -2.04
CA ASN A 34 9.92 17.45 -1.86
C ASN A 34 9.72 18.16 -3.20
N LYS A 35 10.39 17.68 -4.25
CA LYS A 35 10.29 18.18 -5.63
C LYS A 35 8.97 17.76 -6.27
N ILE A 36 8.54 16.51 -6.07
CA ILE A 36 7.33 15.94 -6.65
C ILE A 36 6.24 15.87 -5.58
N LYS A 37 5.50 16.96 -5.43
CA LYS A 37 4.31 16.99 -4.57
C LYS A 37 3.14 16.31 -5.29
N ILE A 38 2.86 15.07 -4.92
CA ILE A 38 1.69 14.34 -5.42
C ILE A 38 0.42 15.06 -4.96
N THR A 39 -0.41 15.48 -5.91
CA THR A 39 -1.66 16.19 -5.62
C THR A 39 -2.65 15.28 -4.89
N THR A 40 -3.57 15.86 -4.11
CA THR A 40 -4.64 15.10 -3.44
C THR A 40 -5.49 14.31 -4.45
N ILE A 41 -5.72 14.87 -5.64
CA ILE A 41 -6.46 14.20 -6.72
C ILE A 41 -5.69 12.96 -7.19
N ALA A 42 -4.37 13.04 -7.35
CA ALA A 42 -3.57 11.89 -7.74
C ALA A 42 -3.52 10.83 -6.62
N ARG A 43 -3.35 11.23 -5.35
CA ARG A 43 -3.40 10.31 -4.21
C ARG A 43 -4.73 9.58 -4.15
N PHE A 44 -5.86 10.27 -4.31
CA PHE A 44 -7.17 9.64 -4.16
C PHE A 44 -7.60 8.90 -5.42
N GLY A 45 -7.35 9.46 -6.61
CA GLY A 45 -7.72 8.87 -7.88
C GLY A 45 -6.81 7.70 -8.23
N TYR A 46 -5.50 7.92 -8.28
CA TYR A 46 -4.57 6.85 -8.64
C TYR A 46 -4.33 5.90 -7.46
N GLY A 47 -3.87 6.41 -6.31
CA GLY A 47 -3.64 5.59 -5.12
C GLY A 47 -4.93 4.93 -4.61
N GLY A 48 -5.92 5.77 -4.29
CA GLY A 48 -7.16 5.31 -3.68
C GLY A 48 -8.07 4.44 -4.56
N LEU A 49 -8.08 4.63 -5.89
CA LEU A 49 -8.97 3.89 -6.80
C LEU A 49 -8.20 2.99 -7.77
N THR A 50 -7.27 3.55 -8.55
CA THR A 50 -6.57 2.80 -9.61
C THR A 50 -5.75 1.64 -9.04
N GLU A 51 -5.00 1.84 -7.97
CA GLU A 51 -4.21 0.77 -7.37
C GLU A 51 -5.09 -0.35 -6.78
N GLU A 52 -6.23 -0.01 -6.21
CA GLU A 52 -7.20 -0.99 -5.71
C GLU A 52 -7.89 -1.75 -6.86
N LEU A 53 -8.21 -1.09 -7.97
CA LEU A 53 -8.71 -1.77 -9.17
C LEU A 53 -7.67 -2.76 -9.72
N LEU A 54 -6.40 -2.34 -9.84
CA LEU A 54 -5.33 -3.18 -10.35
C LEU A 54 -5.04 -4.36 -9.42
N MET A 55 -4.83 -4.08 -8.14
CA MET A 55 -4.33 -5.08 -7.20
C MET A 55 -5.41 -5.94 -6.59
N ARG A 56 -6.57 -5.37 -6.26
CA ARG A 56 -7.64 -6.09 -5.53
C ARG A 56 -8.59 -6.69 -6.54
N PHE A 57 -9.22 -5.85 -7.36
CA PHE A 57 -10.14 -6.35 -8.38
C PHE A 57 -9.42 -7.18 -9.46
N GLY A 58 -8.24 -6.74 -9.92
CA GLY A 58 -7.44 -7.45 -10.91
C GLY A 58 -6.66 -8.63 -10.35
N PHE A 59 -5.48 -8.36 -9.78
CA PHE A 59 -4.49 -9.40 -9.45
C PHE A 59 -4.94 -10.35 -8.34
N MET A 60 -5.44 -9.84 -7.20
CA MET A 60 -5.90 -10.69 -6.09
C MET A 60 -7.04 -11.60 -6.54
N THR A 61 -8.04 -11.08 -7.27
CA THR A 61 -9.14 -11.89 -7.82
C THR A 61 -8.62 -12.96 -8.77
N LEU A 62 -7.67 -12.62 -9.65
CA LEU A 62 -7.06 -13.59 -10.56
C LEU A 62 -6.41 -14.75 -9.78
N VAL A 63 -5.63 -14.44 -8.74
CA VAL A 63 -4.99 -15.45 -7.89
C VAL A 63 -6.02 -16.33 -7.18
N VAL A 64 -7.01 -15.71 -6.53
CA VAL A 64 -8.10 -16.44 -5.84
C VAL A 64 -8.85 -17.35 -6.82
N TRP A 65 -9.14 -16.84 -8.02
CA TRP A 65 -9.82 -17.59 -9.07
C TRP A 65 -8.98 -18.77 -9.56
N LEU A 66 -7.68 -18.59 -9.81
CA LEU A 66 -6.78 -19.69 -10.22
C LEU A 66 -6.71 -20.79 -9.17
N ILE A 67 -6.58 -20.43 -7.89
CA ILE A 67 -6.58 -21.40 -6.78
C ILE A 67 -7.91 -22.15 -6.76
N PHE A 68 -9.04 -21.44 -6.83
CA PHE A 68 -10.36 -22.05 -6.88
C PHE A 68 -10.53 -22.99 -8.08
N LYS A 69 -10.00 -22.64 -9.26
CA LYS A 69 -10.08 -23.51 -10.44
C LYS A 69 -9.43 -24.87 -10.21
N ILE A 70 -8.36 -24.92 -9.43
CA ILE A 70 -7.60 -26.14 -9.11
C ILE A 70 -8.22 -26.87 -7.91
N THR A 71 -8.48 -26.16 -6.81
CA THR A 71 -8.87 -26.77 -5.53
C THR A 71 -10.38 -26.92 -5.36
N LYS A 72 -11.18 -26.21 -6.16
CA LYS A 72 -12.64 -26.06 -6.01
C LYS A 72 -13.07 -25.56 -4.63
N ASN A 73 -12.17 -24.89 -3.90
CA ASN A 73 -12.40 -24.45 -2.55
C ASN A 73 -12.17 -22.93 -2.42
N LEU A 74 -13.16 -22.21 -1.89
CA LEU A 74 -13.08 -20.78 -1.55
C LEU A 74 -13.01 -20.57 -0.03
N GLY A 75 -12.15 -21.34 0.63
CA GLY A 75 -11.88 -21.22 2.05
C GLY A 75 -10.99 -20.03 2.38
N ASN A 76 -10.86 -19.75 3.68
CA ASN A 76 -10.04 -18.64 4.18
C ASN A 76 -8.59 -18.65 3.65
N SER A 77 -7.98 -19.84 3.52
CA SER A 77 -6.62 -19.98 2.98
C SER A 77 -6.49 -19.47 1.55
N THR A 78 -7.50 -19.71 0.70
CA THR A 78 -7.48 -19.26 -0.70
C THR A 78 -7.47 -17.74 -0.79
N TYR A 79 -8.31 -17.08 -0.01
CA TYR A 79 -8.34 -15.61 0.04
C TYR A 79 -7.08 -15.02 0.66
N TRP A 80 -6.59 -15.57 1.77
CA TRP A 80 -5.35 -15.10 2.38
C TRP A 80 -4.14 -15.26 1.47
N THR A 81 -4.04 -16.35 0.71
CA THR A 81 -2.99 -16.50 -0.31
C THR A 81 -3.09 -15.39 -1.36
N GLY A 82 -4.30 -15.09 -1.86
CA GLY A 82 -4.52 -13.96 -2.78
C GLY A 82 -4.11 -12.62 -2.18
N ILE A 83 -4.49 -12.36 -0.92
CA ILE A 83 -4.15 -11.13 -0.19
C ILE A 83 -2.62 -11.00 -0.05
N ILE A 84 -1.94 -12.04 0.42
CA ILE A 84 -0.49 -12.02 0.66
C ILE A 84 0.26 -11.80 -0.65
N LEU A 85 -0.06 -12.55 -1.70
CA LEU A 85 0.61 -12.41 -3.00
C LEU A 85 0.36 -11.03 -3.61
N ALA A 86 -0.87 -10.51 -3.55
CA ALA A 86 -1.16 -9.16 -4.01
C ALA A 86 -0.42 -8.08 -3.20
N SER A 87 -0.32 -8.27 -1.88
CA SER A 87 0.41 -7.33 -1.00
C SER A 87 1.90 -7.27 -1.32
N ILE A 88 2.52 -8.43 -1.54
CA ILE A 88 3.94 -8.51 -1.93
C ILE A 88 4.15 -7.89 -3.30
N LEU A 89 3.30 -8.22 -4.29
CA LEU A 89 3.41 -7.65 -5.63
C LEU A 89 3.20 -6.13 -5.62
N PHE A 90 2.24 -5.64 -4.85
CA PHE A 90 2.01 -4.21 -4.67
C PHE A 90 3.25 -3.51 -4.09
N ALA A 91 3.85 -4.09 -3.05
CA ALA A 91 5.04 -3.53 -2.42
C ALA A 91 6.27 -3.53 -3.34
N VAL A 92 6.51 -4.63 -4.06
CA VAL A 92 7.58 -4.70 -5.07
C VAL A 92 7.29 -3.77 -6.26
N GLY A 93 6.03 -3.56 -6.60
CA GLY A 93 5.59 -2.61 -7.63
C GLY A 93 5.98 -1.16 -7.35
N HIS A 94 6.37 -0.84 -6.11
CA HIS A 94 6.92 0.47 -5.73
C HIS A 94 8.45 0.57 -5.84
N PHE A 95 9.16 -0.53 -6.08
CA PHE A 95 10.62 -0.47 -6.25
C PHE A 95 11.08 0.34 -7.46
N PRO A 96 10.37 0.38 -8.61
CA PRO A 96 10.77 1.22 -9.73
C PRO A 96 10.94 2.69 -9.37
N VAL A 97 10.10 3.27 -8.50
CA VAL A 97 10.31 4.67 -8.07
C VAL A 97 11.56 4.82 -7.22
N VAL A 98 11.88 3.82 -6.38
CA VAL A 98 13.10 3.82 -5.54
C VAL A 98 14.36 3.77 -6.40
N PHE A 99 14.43 2.85 -7.38
CA PHE A 99 15.58 2.72 -8.27
C PHE A 99 15.73 3.88 -9.26
N ASN A 100 14.64 4.59 -9.57
CA ASN A 100 14.71 5.84 -10.34
C ASN A 100 15.17 7.03 -9.48
N ALA A 101 14.92 7.00 -8.17
CA ALA A 101 15.28 8.08 -7.24
C ALA A 101 16.73 7.96 -6.73
N VAL A 102 17.16 6.74 -6.42
CA VAL A 102 18.44 6.43 -5.77
C VAL A 102 19.18 5.42 -6.62
N GLN A 103 20.40 5.77 -7.07
CA GLN A 103 21.19 4.91 -7.97
C GLN A 103 21.50 3.54 -7.36
N ASN A 104 21.82 3.51 -6.06
CA ASN A 104 22.11 2.28 -5.31
C ASN A 104 21.27 2.25 -4.01
N PRO A 105 19.98 1.84 -4.08
CA PRO A 105 19.12 1.80 -2.90
C PRO A 105 19.67 0.89 -1.80
N THR A 106 19.64 1.37 -0.57
CA THR A 106 20.13 0.61 0.59
C THR A 106 19.11 -0.46 1.00
N ILE A 107 19.57 -1.53 1.67
CA ILE A 107 18.67 -2.56 2.24
C ILE A 107 17.61 -1.94 3.16
N PRO A 108 17.94 -0.99 4.07
CA PRO A 108 16.93 -0.30 4.86
C PRO A 108 15.86 0.44 4.05
N LEU A 109 16.22 1.12 2.95
CA LEU A 109 15.26 1.83 2.09
C LEU A 109 14.31 0.85 1.39
N LEU A 110 14.84 -0.25 0.84
CA LEU A 110 14.01 -1.29 0.22
C LEU A 110 13.10 -1.95 1.26
N THR A 111 13.59 -2.13 2.48
CA THR A 111 12.82 -2.71 3.60
C THR A 111 11.70 -1.77 4.03
N TYR A 112 11.97 -0.47 4.14
CA TYR A 112 10.97 0.58 4.41
C TYR A 112 9.80 0.49 3.42
N VAL A 113 10.12 0.54 2.12
CA VAL A 113 9.11 0.51 1.05
C VAL A 113 8.36 -0.83 1.03
N LEU A 114 9.07 -1.94 1.23
CA LEU A 114 8.46 -3.27 1.25
C LEU A 114 7.47 -3.41 2.41
N ILE A 115 7.86 -3.05 3.63
CA ILE A 115 7.03 -3.21 4.83
C ILE A 115 5.80 -2.28 4.78
N GLY A 116 6.00 -0.99 4.47
CA GLY A 116 4.91 -0.01 4.44
C GLY A 116 3.81 -0.41 3.45
N ASN A 117 4.21 -0.76 2.23
CA ASN A 117 3.26 -1.16 1.19
C ASN A 117 2.66 -2.56 1.42
N SER A 118 3.41 -3.49 2.02
CA SER A 118 2.86 -4.81 2.35
C SER A 118 1.76 -4.70 3.41
N ILE A 119 1.96 -3.86 4.44
CA ILE A 119 0.96 -3.64 5.49
C ILE A 119 -0.32 -3.04 4.88
N ALA A 120 -0.19 -2.00 4.05
CA ALA A 120 -1.32 -1.45 3.31
C ALA A 120 -2.00 -2.51 2.42
N GLY A 121 -1.18 -3.28 1.70
CA GLY A 121 -1.50 -4.54 1.02
C GLY A 121 -2.53 -5.39 1.77
N LEU A 122 -2.14 -5.83 2.96
CA LEU A 122 -2.87 -6.77 3.79
C LEU A 122 -4.21 -6.19 4.27
N PHE A 123 -4.22 -4.95 4.73
CA PHE A 123 -5.44 -4.30 5.22
C PHE A 123 -6.46 -4.09 4.10
N PHE A 124 -6.05 -3.56 2.95
CA PHE A 124 -6.97 -3.31 1.85
C PHE A 124 -7.39 -4.60 1.15
N GLY A 125 -6.52 -5.61 1.08
CA GLY A 125 -6.89 -6.96 0.63
C GLY A 125 -7.94 -7.61 1.53
N TRP A 126 -7.81 -7.47 2.86
CA TRP A 126 -8.82 -7.95 3.79
C TRP A 126 -10.14 -7.18 3.68
N LEU A 127 -10.08 -5.85 3.53
CA LEU A 127 -11.26 -5.03 3.29
C LEU A 127 -11.98 -5.46 2.00
N TYR A 128 -11.24 -5.66 0.91
CA TYR A 128 -11.80 -6.15 -0.33
C TYR A 128 -12.51 -7.49 -0.14
N TRP A 129 -11.85 -8.46 0.51
CA TRP A 129 -12.42 -9.78 0.75
C TRP A 129 -13.67 -9.74 1.65
N LYS A 130 -13.64 -8.99 2.76
CA LYS A 130 -14.71 -9.04 3.76
C LYS A 130 -15.80 -7.98 3.58
N LYS A 131 -15.52 -6.91 2.84
CA LYS A 131 -16.35 -5.69 2.78
C LYS A 131 -16.53 -5.13 1.37
N GLY A 132 -15.91 -5.70 0.35
CA GLY A 132 -16.06 -5.27 -1.04
C GLY A 132 -15.05 -4.20 -1.47
N LEU A 133 -15.06 -3.90 -2.76
CA LEU A 133 -14.07 -3.03 -3.40
C LEU A 133 -14.19 -1.57 -2.94
N GLU A 134 -15.41 -1.10 -2.73
CA GLU A 134 -15.71 0.24 -2.23
C GLU A 134 -15.12 0.46 -0.83
N ALA A 135 -15.13 -0.58 0.01
CA ALA A 135 -14.51 -0.51 1.32
C ALA A 135 -12.97 -0.42 1.23
N ALA A 136 -12.35 -1.09 0.25
CA ALA A 136 -10.92 -0.97 -0.03
C ALA A 136 -10.57 0.42 -0.56
N PHE A 137 -11.36 0.97 -1.49
CA PHE A 137 -11.22 2.36 -1.96
C PHE A 137 -11.26 3.37 -0.82
N ILE A 138 -12.30 3.29 0.02
CA ILE A 138 -12.44 4.17 1.18
C ILE A 138 -11.27 3.96 2.14
N GLY A 139 -10.83 2.72 2.36
CA GLY A 139 -9.67 2.43 3.20
C GLY A 139 -8.40 3.11 2.71
N HIS A 140 -8.08 2.96 1.43
CA HIS A 140 -6.86 3.53 0.87
C HIS A 140 -6.90 5.06 0.84
N ILE A 141 -8.03 5.67 0.45
CA ILE A 141 -8.21 7.12 0.51
C ILE A 141 -7.99 7.65 1.93
N PHE A 142 -8.55 7.00 2.96
CA PHE A 142 -8.38 7.43 4.35
C PHE A 142 -6.98 7.14 4.91
N ALA A 143 -6.26 6.16 4.37
CA ALA A 143 -4.84 5.98 4.66
C ALA A 143 -4.04 7.18 4.16
N HIS A 144 -4.29 7.67 2.95
CA HIS A 144 -3.66 8.90 2.46
C HIS A 144 -4.03 10.12 3.30
N VAL A 145 -5.28 10.26 3.76
CA VAL A 145 -5.67 11.35 4.68
C VAL A 145 -4.81 11.32 5.95
N ALA A 146 -4.67 10.16 6.60
CA ALA A 146 -3.86 10.03 7.80
C ALA A 146 -2.36 10.28 7.53
N MET A 147 -1.83 9.77 6.42
CA MET A 147 -0.44 10.00 6.01
C MET A 147 -0.16 11.48 5.74
N MET A 148 -1.06 12.19 5.04
CA MET A 148 -0.90 13.62 4.77
C MET A 148 -0.83 14.45 6.06
N ILE A 149 -1.60 14.08 7.08
CA ILE A 149 -1.53 14.71 8.42
C ILE A 149 -0.19 14.35 9.09
N GLY A 150 0.22 13.09 9.01
CA GLY A 150 1.50 12.62 9.54
C GLY A 150 2.72 13.31 8.93
N GLU A 151 2.72 13.48 7.61
CA GLU A 151 3.74 14.20 6.84
C GLU A 151 3.92 15.63 7.36
N GLN A 152 2.81 16.34 7.62
CA GLN A 152 2.84 17.71 8.13
C GLN A 152 3.37 17.81 9.57
N ILE A 153 3.04 16.84 10.43
CA ILE A 153 3.40 16.87 11.86
C ILE A 153 4.84 16.41 12.08
N PHE A 154 5.24 15.32 11.42
CA PHE A 154 6.50 14.61 11.72
C PHE A 154 7.59 14.84 10.67
N GLN A 155 7.29 15.54 9.58
CA GLN A 155 8.20 15.81 8.47
C GLN A 155 8.82 14.49 7.96
N VAL A 156 7.96 13.49 7.76
CA VAL A 156 8.26 12.19 7.15
C VAL A 156 7.53 12.14 5.81
N GLN A 157 8.12 11.49 4.81
CA GLN A 157 7.51 11.28 3.49
C GLN A 157 7.08 9.84 3.30
#